data_AF-A0A3P0NCY8-F1
#
_entry.id   AF-A0A3P0NCY8-F1
#
_cell.length_a   1.000
_cell.length_b   1.000
_cell.length_c   1.000
_cell.angle_alpha   90.00
_cell.angle_beta   90.00
_cell.angle_gamma   90.00
#
_symmetry.space_group_name_H-M   'P 1'
#
loop_
_entity.id
_entity.type
_entity.pdbx_description
1 polymer ?
#
loop_
_entity_poly.entity_id
_entity_poly.type
_entity_poly.pdbx_seq_one_letter_code
_entity_poly.pdbx_strand_id
1 'polypeptide(L)'
;MPLDVVRLRDSDIAALSTGEEFRAAVLLWCASWHQVPAASLSDDDRVLSQLAGYGRVVAEWKKVRDGALRGWVKCADGRLYHPVVAEKANESWRAKHRHAYTKLEDRVRKQNKKRAEIGLVLLEIPDFDTWISIGFPTERDLFPTETPKPSPGISDRSAGIPPENVLKGEGQGQGYVNPYGGGIAQDSGSDHGPSDSPPAAAALLETLAAHGIDAAPDDPRVTAWVAAGVTPAMLVSAIAEARKRRAKAQSPQPVNVGFLDAIVGDVLAARATPSAATGMTTADWWRSWSGIVAKGTELDVTQRDDEPDMDFRLRVYRAAGNGPWWDELDRRFRNTAGPVKAGEILENGR
;
A
#
# COMPACT_ATOMS: atom_id res chain seq x y z
N MET A 1 12.02 3.90 2.38
CA MET A 1 13.35 4.06 1.76
C MET A 1 14.42 3.74 2.80
N PRO A 2 15.41 2.87 2.52
CA PRO A 2 16.56 2.69 3.43
C PRO A 2 17.37 3.99 3.50
N LEU A 3 17.77 4.40 4.70
CA LEU A 3 18.55 5.62 4.92
C LEU A 3 19.95 5.27 5.39
N ASP A 4 20.97 5.74 4.66
CA ASP A 4 22.35 5.66 5.09
C ASP A 4 22.66 6.86 5.99
N VAL A 5 22.68 6.61 7.30
CA VAL A 5 22.80 7.65 8.33
C VAL A 5 24.15 8.35 8.25
N VAL A 6 25.24 7.61 8.00
CA VAL A 6 26.59 8.18 7.93
C VAL A 6 26.71 9.04 6.68
N ARG A 7 26.27 8.51 5.53
CA ARG A 7 26.30 9.25 4.27
C ARG A 7 25.42 10.51 4.32
N LEU A 8 24.29 10.48 5.01
CA LEU A 8 23.45 11.67 5.20
C LEU A 8 24.13 12.69 6.12
N ARG A 9 24.55 12.26 7.32
CA ARG A 9 25.11 13.16 8.34
C ARG A 9 26.35 13.88 7.83
N ASP A 10 27.21 13.19 7.08
CA ASP A 10 28.50 13.69 6.62
C ASP A 10 28.42 14.31 5.22
N SER A 11 27.22 14.53 4.68
CA SER A 11 27.03 15.10 3.33
C SER A 11 27.03 16.63 3.30
N ASP A 12 27.33 17.18 2.13
CA ASP A 12 27.25 18.61 1.84
C ASP A 12 25.87 19.21 2.13
N ILE A 13 24.79 18.43 1.98
CA ILE A 13 23.44 18.95 2.25
C ILE A 13 23.19 19.13 3.75
N ALA A 14 23.81 18.32 4.61
CA ALA A 14 23.77 18.51 6.06
C ALA A 14 24.71 19.64 6.52
N ALA A 15 25.84 19.84 5.83
CA ALA A 15 26.85 20.82 6.20
C ALA A 15 26.54 22.25 5.70
N LEU A 16 25.95 22.40 4.51
CA LEU A 16 25.84 23.68 3.81
C LEU A 16 24.42 24.26 3.76
N SER A 17 23.39 23.45 4.03
CA SER A 17 22.00 23.89 3.90
C SER A 17 21.48 24.46 5.21
N THR A 18 20.54 25.39 5.10
CA THR A 18 19.72 25.82 6.23
C THR A 18 18.83 24.69 6.73
N GLY A 19 18.33 24.80 7.96
CA GLY A 19 17.43 23.78 8.54
C GLY A 19 16.17 23.54 7.71
N GLU A 20 15.62 24.59 7.09
CA GLU A 20 14.44 24.48 6.21
C GLU A 20 14.76 23.79 4.89
N GLU A 21 15.89 24.12 4.26
CA GLU A 21 16.36 23.44 3.04
C GLU A 21 16.62 21.96 3.31
N PHE A 22 17.28 21.63 4.43
CA PHE A 22 17.55 20.24 4.81
C PHE A 22 16.25 19.46 5.06
N ARG A 23 15.31 20.03 5.84
CA ARG A 23 13.99 19.43 6.08
C ARG A 23 13.26 19.18 4.75
N ALA A 24 13.25 20.17 3.87
CA ALA A 24 12.61 20.05 2.56
C ALA A 24 13.28 18.98 1.69
N ALA A 25 14.61 18.91 1.65
CA ALA A 25 15.34 17.89 0.90
C ALA A 25 14.97 16.47 1.35
N VAL A 26 14.95 16.22 2.67
CA VAL A 26 14.59 14.91 3.23
C VAL A 26 13.16 14.52 2.85
N LEU A 27 12.21 15.47 2.91
CA LEU A 27 10.83 15.22 2.47
C LEU A 27 10.74 14.89 0.99
N LEU A 28 11.52 15.58 0.14
CA LEU A 28 11.56 15.32 -1.29
C LEU A 28 12.17 13.96 -1.62
N TRP A 29 13.20 13.52 -0.90
CA TRP A 29 13.72 12.15 -1.04
C TRP A 29 12.66 11.11 -0.69
N CYS A 30 11.98 11.28 0.44
CA CYS A 30 10.88 10.40 0.87
C CYS A 30 9.74 10.37 -0.17
N ALA A 31 9.34 11.53 -0.70
CA ALA A 31 8.31 11.63 -1.72
C ALA A 31 8.71 10.90 -3.01
N SER A 32 9.95 11.11 -3.47
CA SER A 32 10.46 10.51 -4.71
C SER A 32 10.52 8.99 -4.68
N TRP A 33 10.65 8.39 -3.49
CA TRP A 33 10.66 6.94 -3.32
C TRP A 33 9.36 6.27 -3.82
N HIS A 34 8.25 6.98 -3.72
CA HIS A 34 6.92 6.49 -4.11
C HIS A 34 6.49 6.95 -5.51
N GLN A 35 7.32 7.72 -6.20
CA GLN A 35 7.04 8.16 -7.56
C GLN A 35 7.25 7.04 -8.57
N VAL A 36 6.68 7.23 -9.75
CA VAL A 36 6.92 6.38 -10.93
C VAL A 36 7.49 7.26 -12.04
N PRO A 37 8.78 7.11 -12.41
CA PRO A 37 9.78 6.19 -11.84
C PRO A 37 10.20 6.52 -10.40
N ALA A 38 10.61 5.52 -9.62
CA ALA A 38 11.10 5.74 -8.26
C ALA A 38 12.40 6.57 -8.28
N ALA A 39 12.65 7.34 -7.21
CA ALA A 39 13.74 8.32 -7.10
C ALA A 39 13.64 9.53 -8.03
N SER A 40 12.46 9.74 -8.64
CA SER A 40 12.20 10.89 -9.50
C SER A 40 11.19 11.86 -8.88
N LEU A 41 11.19 13.11 -9.34
CA LEU A 41 10.20 14.15 -9.03
C LEU A 41 9.83 14.91 -10.30
N SER A 42 8.63 15.46 -10.35
CA SER A 42 8.25 16.44 -11.39
C SER A 42 8.96 17.77 -11.16
N ASP A 43 9.47 18.39 -12.22
CA ASP A 43 10.05 19.75 -12.17
C ASP A 43 8.95 20.84 -12.25
N ASP A 44 7.98 20.78 -11.32
CA ASP A 44 6.92 21.79 -11.17
C ASP A 44 6.93 22.29 -9.72
N ASP A 45 7.19 23.59 -9.54
CA ASP A 45 7.27 24.23 -8.22
C ASP A 45 6.00 24.09 -7.37
N ARG A 46 4.82 23.95 -7.98
CA ARG A 46 3.56 23.75 -7.26
C ARG A 46 3.54 22.36 -6.63
N VAL A 47 3.97 21.35 -7.38
CA VAL A 47 4.07 19.97 -6.91
C VAL A 47 5.18 19.85 -5.89
N LEU A 48 6.36 20.42 -6.18
CA LEU A 48 7.51 20.39 -5.27
C LEU A 48 7.21 21.11 -3.95
N SER A 49 6.56 22.27 -3.99
CA SER A 49 6.08 22.99 -2.80
C SER A 49 5.17 22.11 -1.93
N GLN A 50 4.24 21.38 -2.55
CA GLN A 50 3.36 20.45 -1.83
C GLN A 50 4.16 19.31 -1.19
N LEU A 51 5.08 18.69 -1.93
CA LEU A 51 5.89 17.56 -1.45
C LEU A 51 6.91 17.95 -0.38
N ALA A 52 7.44 19.18 -0.43
CA ALA A 52 8.37 19.75 0.55
C ALA A 52 7.68 20.28 1.83
N GLY A 53 6.35 20.18 1.92
CA GLY A 53 5.57 20.60 3.08
C GLY A 53 5.22 22.08 3.14
N TYR A 54 5.41 22.83 2.06
CA TYR A 54 4.99 24.25 1.93
C TYR A 54 3.56 24.39 1.39
N GLY A 55 2.97 23.30 0.88
CA GLY A 55 1.60 23.28 0.39
C GLY A 55 1.41 24.23 -0.81
N ARG A 56 0.42 25.12 -0.71
CA ARG A 56 0.12 26.12 -1.75
C ARG A 56 1.02 27.37 -1.69
N VAL A 57 1.90 27.47 -0.69
CA VAL A 57 2.74 28.67 -0.46
C VAL A 57 4.03 28.59 -1.28
N VAL A 58 3.89 28.60 -2.60
CA VAL A 58 4.99 28.41 -3.56
C VAL A 58 6.08 29.48 -3.43
N ALA A 59 5.72 30.70 -3.01
CA ALA A 59 6.68 31.77 -2.81
C ALA A 59 7.70 31.46 -1.70
N GLU A 60 7.28 30.80 -0.61
CA GLU A 60 8.18 30.38 0.47
C GLU A 60 9.02 29.17 0.05
N TRP A 61 8.42 28.21 -0.66
CA TRP A 61 9.14 27.09 -1.26
C TRP A 61 10.31 27.59 -2.14
N LYS A 62 10.07 28.58 -2.99
CA LYS A 62 11.09 29.12 -3.89
C LYS A 62 12.32 29.69 -3.18
N LYS A 63 12.21 30.11 -1.91
CA LYS A 63 13.35 30.61 -1.13
C LYS A 63 14.32 29.49 -0.73
N VAL A 64 13.83 28.27 -0.56
CA VAL A 64 14.61 27.10 -0.12
C VAL A 64 14.83 26.08 -1.24
N ARG A 65 14.25 26.30 -2.42
CA ARG A 65 14.23 25.36 -3.55
C ARG A 65 15.63 24.91 -3.93
N ASP A 66 16.57 25.84 -4.07
CA ASP A 66 17.90 25.53 -4.59
C ASP A 66 18.71 24.67 -3.62
N GLY A 67 18.60 24.92 -2.31
CA GLY A 67 19.21 24.06 -1.28
C GLY A 67 18.50 22.70 -1.18
N ALA A 68 17.17 22.69 -1.20
CA ALA A 68 16.36 21.46 -1.12
C ALA A 68 16.55 20.53 -2.33
N LEU A 69 16.79 21.11 -3.51
CA LEU A 69 17.07 20.38 -4.76
C LEU A 69 18.57 20.20 -5.04
N ARG A 70 19.44 20.41 -4.05
CA ARG A 70 20.87 20.10 -4.19
C ARG A 70 21.05 18.62 -4.56
N GLY A 71 21.85 18.37 -5.60
CA GLY A 71 22.16 17.02 -6.08
C GLY A 71 21.08 16.38 -6.96
N TRP A 72 19.95 17.06 -7.19
CA TRP A 72 18.97 16.61 -8.17
C TRP A 72 19.42 16.94 -9.60
N VAL A 73 19.21 15.98 -10.51
CA VAL A 73 19.61 16.08 -11.92
C VAL A 73 18.35 15.98 -12.78
N LYS A 74 18.14 16.96 -13.66
CA LYS A 74 17.04 16.91 -14.63
C LYS A 74 17.42 15.98 -15.78
N CYS A 75 16.61 14.94 -15.99
CA CYS A 75 16.81 13.95 -17.05
C CYS A 75 15.99 14.28 -18.31
N ALA A 76 16.23 13.53 -19.38
CA ALA A 76 15.60 13.74 -20.69
C ALA A 76 14.07 13.57 -20.71
N ASP A 77 13.52 12.85 -19.72
CA ASP A 77 12.08 12.68 -19.51
C ASP A 77 11.43 13.89 -18.80
N GLY A 78 12.21 14.94 -18.52
CA GLY A 78 11.76 16.17 -17.87
C GLY A 78 11.64 16.07 -16.35
N ARG A 79 12.01 14.94 -15.74
CA ARG A 79 11.93 14.72 -14.29
C ARG A 79 13.28 14.97 -13.62
N LEU A 80 13.23 15.30 -12.34
CA LEU A 80 14.39 15.43 -11.48
C LEU A 80 14.69 14.10 -10.82
N TYR A 81 15.94 13.63 -10.91
CA TYR A 81 16.40 12.40 -10.28
C TYR A 81 17.48 12.70 -9.24
N HIS A 82 17.42 12.02 -8.10
CA HIS A 82 18.47 12.10 -7.10
C HIS A 82 19.37 10.86 -7.18
N PRO A 83 20.67 10.97 -7.54
CA PRO A 83 21.56 9.83 -7.78
C PRO A 83 21.60 8.83 -6.61
N VAL A 84 21.66 9.35 -5.38
CA VAL A 84 21.71 8.50 -4.17
C VAL A 84 20.39 7.76 -3.92
N VAL A 85 19.25 8.41 -4.18
CA VAL A 85 17.95 7.76 -3.99
C VAL A 85 17.73 6.73 -5.10
N ALA A 86 18.18 7.03 -6.32
CA ALA A 86 18.12 6.13 -7.47
C ALA A 86 18.99 4.88 -7.25
N GLU A 87 20.18 5.03 -6.68
CA GLU A 87 21.02 3.91 -6.23
C GLU A 87 20.22 2.99 -5.29
N LYS A 88 19.60 3.53 -4.24
CA LYS A 88 18.81 2.75 -3.27
C LYS A 88 17.53 2.15 -3.86
N ALA A 89 16.90 2.84 -4.80
CA ALA A 89 15.75 2.32 -5.54
C ALA A 89 16.16 1.11 -6.39
N ASN A 90 17.29 1.21 -7.10
CA ASN A 90 17.84 0.13 -7.92
C ASN A 90 18.29 -1.08 -7.07
N GLU A 91 18.95 -0.85 -5.94
CA GLU A 91 19.30 -1.91 -4.99
C GLU A 91 18.05 -2.66 -4.50
N SER A 92 17.02 -1.93 -4.10
CA SER A 92 15.75 -2.51 -3.61
C SER A 92 15.01 -3.27 -4.71
N TRP A 93 15.05 -2.76 -5.95
CA TRP A 93 14.48 -3.42 -7.11
C TRP A 93 15.23 -4.72 -7.45
N ARG A 94 16.57 -4.68 -7.50
CA ARG A 94 17.42 -5.86 -7.72
C ARG A 94 17.23 -6.91 -6.61
N ALA A 95 17.09 -6.49 -5.35
CA ALA A 95 16.87 -7.41 -4.23
C ALA A 95 15.54 -8.17 -4.35
N LYS A 96 14.44 -7.48 -4.71
CA LYS A 96 13.14 -8.12 -4.95
C LYS A 96 13.22 -9.16 -6.07
N HIS A 97 13.87 -8.80 -7.17
CA HIS A 97 14.04 -9.69 -8.31
C HIS A 97 14.96 -10.87 -8.00
N ARG A 98 16.04 -10.65 -7.24
CA ARG A 98 16.91 -11.73 -6.77
C ARG A 98 16.17 -12.73 -5.90
N HIS A 99 15.29 -12.25 -5.01
CA HIS A 99 14.44 -13.14 -4.23
C HIS A 99 13.52 -13.99 -5.12
N ALA A 100 12.86 -13.38 -6.11
CA ALA A 100 12.01 -14.10 -7.06
C ALA A 100 12.80 -15.14 -7.87
N TYR A 101 14.00 -14.78 -8.31
CA TYR A 101 14.91 -15.66 -9.04
C TYR A 101 15.40 -16.85 -8.20
N THR A 102 15.83 -16.64 -6.95
CA THR A 102 16.21 -17.75 -6.06
C THR A 102 15.05 -18.72 -5.81
N LYS A 103 13.82 -18.21 -5.70
CA LYS A 103 12.63 -19.08 -5.62
C LYS A 103 12.41 -19.90 -6.90
N LEU A 104 12.73 -19.33 -8.07
CA LEU A 104 12.71 -20.06 -9.35
C LEU A 104 13.79 -21.16 -9.37
N GLU A 105 15.03 -20.84 -8.98
CA GLU A 105 16.11 -21.82 -8.84
C GLU A 105 15.73 -23.00 -7.95
N ASP A 106 15.12 -22.72 -6.80
CA ASP A 106 14.65 -23.76 -5.88
C ASP A 106 13.57 -24.66 -6.48
N ARG A 107 12.63 -24.09 -7.24
CA ARG A 107 11.56 -24.87 -7.90
C ARG A 107 12.13 -25.76 -8.99
N VAL A 108 12.97 -25.19 -9.86
CA VAL A 108 13.61 -25.93 -10.96
C VAL A 108 14.55 -26.99 -10.43
N ARG A 109 15.32 -26.74 -9.36
CA ARG A 109 16.13 -27.76 -8.69
C ARG A 109 15.28 -28.96 -8.24
N LYS A 110 14.13 -28.70 -7.60
CA LYS A 110 13.20 -29.76 -7.17
C LYS A 110 12.60 -30.51 -8.35
N GLN A 111 12.29 -29.80 -9.44
CA GLN A 111 11.76 -30.41 -10.66
C GLN A 111 12.82 -31.25 -11.37
N ASN A 112 14.06 -30.77 -11.47
CA ASN A 112 15.20 -31.47 -12.05
C ASN A 112 15.53 -32.75 -11.30
N LYS A 113 15.41 -32.77 -9.97
CA LYS A 113 15.51 -34.03 -9.21
C LYS A 113 14.50 -35.07 -9.70
N LYS A 114 13.23 -34.68 -9.84
CA LYS A 114 12.17 -35.58 -10.35
C LYS A 114 12.40 -35.97 -11.82
N ARG A 115 12.86 -35.04 -12.65
CA ARG A 115 13.16 -35.29 -14.07
C ARG A 115 14.31 -36.28 -14.22
N ALA A 116 15.37 -36.14 -13.41
CA ALA A 116 16.49 -37.08 -13.37
C ALA A 116 16.04 -38.50 -12.99
N GLU A 117 15.15 -38.62 -11.99
CA GLU A 117 14.58 -39.92 -11.58
C GLU A 117 13.80 -40.61 -12.71
N ILE A 118 13.19 -39.83 -13.62
CA ILE A 118 12.38 -40.32 -14.75
C ILE A 118 13.20 -40.35 -16.06
N GLY A 119 14.49 -39.99 -16.02
CA GLY A 119 15.37 -39.95 -17.20
C GLY A 119 15.04 -38.84 -18.22
N LEU A 120 14.38 -37.78 -17.77
CA LEU A 120 14.08 -36.60 -18.60
C LEU A 120 15.25 -35.59 -18.57
N VAL A 121 15.34 -34.80 -19.65
CA VAL A 121 16.31 -33.70 -19.76
C VAL A 121 16.10 -32.69 -18.63
N LEU A 122 17.20 -32.25 -18.01
CA LEU A 122 17.20 -31.25 -16.95
C LEU A 122 16.89 -29.87 -17.53
N LEU A 123 16.10 -29.10 -16.80
CA LEU A 123 15.74 -27.73 -17.15
C LEU A 123 16.86 -26.78 -16.72
N GLU A 124 17.28 -25.92 -17.64
CA GLU A 124 18.30 -24.89 -17.39
C GLU A 124 17.62 -23.53 -17.19
N ILE A 125 18.08 -22.79 -16.18
CA ILE A 125 17.57 -21.45 -15.90
C ILE A 125 18.61 -20.46 -16.45
N PRO A 126 18.18 -19.41 -17.18
CA PRO A 126 19.07 -18.32 -17.56
C PRO A 126 19.70 -17.69 -16.31
N ASP A 127 20.90 -17.13 -16.42
CA ASP A 127 21.49 -16.39 -15.30
C ASP A 127 20.62 -15.18 -14.91
N PHE A 128 20.87 -14.62 -13.73
CA PHE A 128 20.03 -13.57 -13.16
C PHE A 128 19.92 -12.31 -14.05
N ASP A 129 21.02 -11.85 -14.65
CA ASP A 129 20.99 -10.62 -15.45
C ASP A 129 20.31 -10.88 -16.80
N THR A 130 20.50 -12.07 -17.38
CA THR A 130 19.72 -12.52 -18.55
C THR A 130 18.23 -12.61 -18.22
N TRP A 131 17.85 -13.22 -17.09
CA TRP A 131 16.46 -13.34 -16.63
C TRP A 131 15.78 -11.98 -16.42
N ILE A 132 16.51 -10.98 -15.90
CA ILE A 132 16.03 -9.60 -15.83
C ILE A 132 15.81 -9.02 -17.23
N SER A 133 16.78 -9.20 -18.15
CA SER A 133 16.74 -8.59 -19.49
C SER A 133 15.57 -9.06 -20.35
N ILE A 134 15.13 -10.31 -20.17
CA ILE A 134 14.00 -10.91 -20.89
C ILE A 134 12.65 -10.65 -20.22
N GLY A 135 12.59 -9.79 -19.19
CA GLY A 135 11.33 -9.32 -18.62
C GLY A 135 10.74 -10.22 -17.52
N PHE A 136 11.58 -10.89 -16.73
CA PHE A 136 11.16 -11.68 -15.57
C PHE A 136 10.20 -12.84 -15.89
N PRO A 137 10.52 -13.73 -16.85
CA PRO A 137 9.65 -14.81 -17.26
C PRO A 137 9.35 -15.72 -16.07
N THR A 138 8.10 -16.16 -15.99
CA THR A 138 7.68 -17.15 -15.02
C THR A 138 8.21 -18.53 -15.40
N GLU A 139 8.14 -19.47 -14.46
CA GLU A 139 8.50 -20.86 -14.71
C GLU A 139 7.75 -21.47 -15.90
N ARG A 140 6.48 -21.09 -16.11
CA ARG A 140 5.67 -21.58 -17.23
C ARG A 140 6.10 -20.99 -18.57
N ASP A 141 6.64 -19.76 -18.55
CA ASP A 141 7.15 -19.09 -19.74
C ASP A 141 8.50 -19.69 -20.15
N LEU A 142 9.34 -20.05 -19.17
CA LEU A 142 10.61 -20.73 -19.41
C LEU A 142 10.42 -22.20 -19.81
N PHE A 143 9.47 -22.87 -19.17
CA PHE A 143 9.25 -24.31 -19.33
C PHE A 143 7.75 -24.60 -19.57
N PRO A 144 7.29 -24.46 -20.82
CA PRO A 144 5.93 -24.84 -21.19
C PRO A 144 5.64 -26.29 -20.84
N THR A 145 4.40 -26.58 -20.41
CA THR A 145 3.99 -27.93 -20.04
C THR A 145 4.20 -28.87 -21.23
N GLU A 146 5.05 -29.87 -21.05
CA GLU A 146 5.18 -30.97 -22.02
C GLU A 146 3.80 -31.63 -22.15
N THR A 147 3.31 -31.78 -23.38
CA THR A 147 1.99 -32.37 -23.68
C THR A 147 1.81 -33.64 -22.85
N PRO A 148 0.70 -33.79 -22.10
CA PRO A 148 0.52 -34.98 -21.30
C PRO A 148 0.51 -36.18 -22.24
N LYS A 149 1.45 -37.12 -22.06
CA LYS A 149 1.19 -38.49 -22.53
C LYS A 149 -0.11 -38.91 -21.83
N PRO A 150 -1.12 -39.39 -22.55
CA PRO A 150 -2.34 -39.86 -21.92
C PRO A 150 -1.94 -40.93 -20.90
N SER A 151 -2.15 -40.65 -19.61
CA SER A 151 -1.97 -41.65 -18.56
C SER A 151 -2.82 -42.86 -18.92
N PRO A 152 -2.29 -44.10 -18.79
CA PRO A 152 -3.15 -45.27 -18.90
C PRO A 152 -4.22 -45.12 -17.82
N GLY A 153 -5.49 -45.08 -18.24
CA GLY A 153 -6.61 -44.85 -17.34
C GLY A 153 -6.53 -45.79 -16.14
N ILE A 154 -6.32 -45.21 -14.96
CA ILE A 154 -6.48 -45.94 -13.70
C ILE A 154 -7.98 -46.08 -13.50
N SER A 155 -8.48 -47.29 -13.72
CA SER A 155 -9.83 -47.68 -13.37
C SER A 155 -10.10 -47.38 -11.91
N ASP A 156 -11.23 -46.71 -11.65
CA ASP A 156 -11.85 -46.49 -10.35
C ASP A 156 -11.64 -47.67 -9.39
N ARG A 157 -10.83 -47.44 -8.36
CA ARG A 157 -10.93 -48.15 -7.08
C ARG A 157 -10.78 -47.13 -5.98
N SER A 158 -11.91 -46.65 -5.49
CA SER A 158 -12.01 -45.84 -4.28
C SER A 158 -11.52 -46.68 -3.08
N ALA A 159 -10.25 -46.56 -2.73
CA ALA A 159 -9.79 -46.88 -1.39
C ALA A 159 -9.95 -45.61 -0.55
N GLY A 160 -10.75 -45.70 0.51
CA GLY A 160 -11.16 -44.58 1.35
C GLY A 160 -9.98 -43.77 1.90
N ILE A 161 -10.23 -42.49 2.08
CA ILE A 161 -9.31 -41.51 2.67
C ILE A 161 -8.91 -41.99 4.08
N PRO A 162 -7.64 -42.30 4.36
CA PRO A 162 -7.17 -42.52 5.72
C PRO A 162 -7.16 -41.18 6.47
N PRO A 163 -7.63 -41.12 7.72
CA PRO A 163 -7.62 -39.90 8.52
C PRO A 163 -6.19 -39.36 8.75
N GLU A 164 -6.09 -38.04 8.76
CA GLU A 164 -4.86 -37.23 8.86
C GLU A 164 -3.86 -37.77 9.89
N ASN A 165 -2.66 -38.12 9.41
CA ASN A 165 -1.49 -38.20 10.27
C ASN A 165 -0.98 -36.80 10.56
N VAL A 166 -1.13 -36.36 11.81
CA VAL A 166 -0.52 -35.16 12.38
C VAL A 166 1.01 -35.31 12.33
N LEU A 167 1.66 -34.75 11.30
CA LEU A 167 3.11 -34.62 11.27
C LEU A 167 3.53 -33.43 12.12
N LYS A 168 3.97 -33.73 13.35
CA LYS A 168 4.92 -32.91 14.10
C LYS A 168 6.17 -32.70 13.26
N GLY A 169 6.38 -31.48 12.79
CA GLY A 169 7.64 -31.04 12.17
C GLY A 169 8.09 -29.77 12.88
N GLU A 170 9.10 -29.90 13.73
CA GLU A 170 9.81 -28.78 14.36
C GLU A 170 10.45 -27.90 13.26
N GLY A 171 9.82 -26.76 12.98
CA GLY A 171 10.36 -25.74 12.10
C GLY A 171 11.33 -24.86 12.87
N GLN A 172 12.62 -25.16 12.77
CA GLN A 172 13.69 -24.24 13.18
C GLN A 172 13.60 -22.96 12.33
N GLY A 173 13.02 -21.91 12.90
CA GLY A 173 13.13 -20.56 12.40
C GLY A 173 14.53 -20.03 12.70
N GLN A 174 15.39 -20.00 11.69
CA GLN A 174 16.62 -19.20 11.76
C GLN A 174 16.22 -17.72 11.68
N GLY A 175 16.00 -17.14 12.86
CA GLY A 175 15.95 -15.71 13.05
C GLY A 175 17.33 -15.11 12.76
N TYR A 176 17.36 -14.11 11.88
CA TYR A 176 18.54 -13.30 11.64
C TYR A 176 18.81 -12.48 12.90
N VAL A 177 19.82 -12.91 13.66
CA VAL A 177 20.32 -12.24 14.87
C VAL A 177 21.28 -11.15 14.43
N ASN A 178 21.04 -9.91 14.86
CA ASN A 178 21.96 -8.79 14.67
C ASN A 178 23.07 -8.86 15.74
N PRO A 179 24.36 -9.10 15.40
CA PRO A 179 25.41 -9.22 16.40
C PRO A 179 26.27 -7.95 16.42
N TYR A 180 25.83 -6.94 17.16
CA TYR A 180 26.74 -5.97 17.79
C TYR A 180 26.18 -5.62 19.17
N GLY A 181 26.57 -6.43 20.15
CA GLY A 181 26.52 -6.07 21.55
C GLY A 181 27.89 -5.53 21.99
N GLY A 182 27.88 -4.68 23.01
CA GLY A 182 29.01 -4.55 23.91
C GLY A 182 29.31 -3.13 24.37
N GLY A 183 28.81 -2.77 25.56
CA GLY A 183 29.23 -1.57 26.27
C GLY A 183 28.51 -1.38 27.59
N ILE A 184 28.70 -2.32 28.54
CA ILE A 184 28.29 -2.17 29.94
C ILE A 184 29.21 -1.15 30.62
N ALA A 185 28.62 -0.13 31.25
CA ALA A 185 29.17 0.49 32.46
C ALA A 185 28.00 0.76 33.40
N GLN A 186 28.00 0.07 34.55
CA GLN A 186 27.12 0.34 35.68
C GLN A 186 27.64 1.55 36.44
N ASP A 187 26.76 2.48 36.82
CA ASP A 187 26.79 3.05 38.17
C ASP A 187 25.38 3.55 38.58
N SER A 188 24.82 2.82 39.54
CA SER A 188 23.98 3.21 40.68
C SER A 188 22.92 4.33 40.57
N GLY A 189 21.66 3.90 40.71
CA GLY A 189 20.76 4.40 41.75
C GLY A 189 19.75 5.48 41.36
N SER A 190 18.51 5.08 41.05
CA SER A 190 17.33 5.34 41.91
C SER A 190 16.01 4.90 41.24
N ASP A 191 15.24 4.16 42.06
CA ASP A 191 13.81 3.85 42.02
C ASP A 191 13.13 3.10 40.86
N HIS A 192 12.56 1.95 41.24
CA HIS A 192 11.58 1.17 40.51
C HIS A 192 10.19 1.82 40.61
N GLY A 193 9.49 1.95 39.48
CA GLY A 193 8.04 2.11 39.41
C GLY A 193 7.43 1.15 38.37
N PRO A 194 6.23 0.58 38.61
CA PRO A 194 5.63 -0.45 37.77
C PRO A 194 5.01 0.13 36.48
N SER A 195 5.09 -0.63 35.39
CA SER A 195 4.44 -0.34 34.11
C SER A 195 2.92 -0.57 34.20
N ASP A 196 2.15 0.49 34.46
CA ASP A 196 0.70 0.51 34.28
C ASP A 196 0.33 0.70 32.79
N SER A 197 -0.25 -0.32 32.16
CA SER A 197 -1.19 -0.13 31.03
C SER A 197 -2.60 -0.36 31.57
N PRO A 198 -3.40 0.70 31.85
CA PRO A 198 -4.59 0.57 32.69
C PRO A 198 -5.90 0.69 31.84
N PRO A 199 -7.11 0.68 32.45
CA PRO A 199 -8.37 0.01 32.06
C PRO A 199 -9.03 0.34 30.71
N ALA A 200 -8.51 1.30 29.93
CA ALA A 200 -9.14 1.73 28.68
C ALA A 200 -9.09 0.65 27.58
N ALA A 201 -7.97 -0.07 27.44
CA ALA A 201 -7.85 -1.16 26.47
C ALA A 201 -8.80 -2.32 26.80
N ALA A 202 -8.91 -2.67 28.09
CA ALA A 202 -9.82 -3.71 28.57
C ALA A 202 -11.29 -3.38 28.26
N ALA A 203 -11.70 -2.12 28.45
CA ALA A 203 -13.07 -1.69 28.13
C ALA A 203 -13.41 -1.78 26.63
N LEU A 204 -12.44 -1.50 25.74
CA LEU A 204 -12.64 -1.65 24.30
C LEU A 204 -12.72 -3.12 23.89
N LEU A 205 -11.87 -3.99 24.46
CA LEU A 205 -11.90 -5.44 24.23
C LEU A 205 -13.22 -6.06 24.72
N GLU A 206 -13.70 -5.67 25.90
CA GLU A 206 -14.99 -6.12 26.44
C GLU A 206 -16.16 -5.69 25.54
N THR A 207 -16.10 -4.46 24.99
CA THR A 207 -17.09 -3.95 24.05
C THR A 207 -17.12 -4.75 22.74
N LEU A 208 -15.95 -5.16 22.23
CA LEU A 208 -15.83 -6.00 21.02
C LEU A 208 -16.38 -7.41 21.27
N ALA A 209 -15.99 -8.02 22.39
CA ALA A 209 -16.46 -9.35 22.78
C ALA A 209 -17.99 -9.38 22.96
N ALA A 210 -18.57 -8.36 23.61
CA ALA A 210 -20.02 -8.22 23.76
C ALA A 210 -20.77 -8.12 22.42
N HIS A 211 -20.09 -7.72 21.34
CA HIS A 211 -20.65 -7.64 19.99
C HIS A 211 -20.22 -8.79 19.07
N GLY A 212 -19.57 -9.82 19.61
CA GLY A 212 -19.14 -11.02 18.88
C GLY A 212 -18.01 -10.75 17.88
N ILE A 213 -17.10 -9.82 18.20
CA ILE A 213 -15.93 -9.50 17.37
C ILE A 213 -14.68 -9.99 18.10
N ASP A 214 -14.00 -10.97 17.51
CA ASP A 214 -12.77 -11.53 18.08
C ASP A 214 -11.59 -10.58 17.88
N ALA A 215 -10.97 -10.16 18.99
CA ALA A 215 -9.76 -9.36 19.02
C ALA A 215 -8.75 -10.01 19.98
N ALA A 216 -7.48 -10.05 19.58
CA ALA A 216 -6.42 -10.52 20.47
C ALA A 216 -6.23 -9.51 21.63
N PRO A 217 -5.95 -9.96 22.87
CA PRO A 217 -5.71 -9.07 24.01
C PRO A 217 -4.58 -8.06 23.81
N ASP A 218 -3.63 -8.38 22.94
CA ASP A 218 -2.45 -7.60 22.55
C ASP A 218 -2.54 -7.04 21.12
N ASP A 219 -3.74 -6.96 20.53
CA ASP A 219 -3.89 -6.43 19.16
C ASP A 219 -3.40 -4.97 19.08
N PRO A 220 -2.39 -4.66 18.25
CA PRO A 220 -1.79 -3.33 18.16
C PRO A 220 -2.79 -2.25 17.72
N ARG A 221 -3.91 -2.62 17.07
CA ARG A 221 -4.98 -1.69 16.68
C ARG A 221 -5.76 -1.20 17.88
N VAL A 222 -6.01 -2.06 18.87
CA VAL A 222 -6.69 -1.66 20.11
C VAL A 222 -5.82 -0.68 20.89
N THR A 223 -4.51 -0.93 20.95
CA THR A 223 -3.53 0.02 21.52
C THR A 223 -3.56 1.36 20.78
N ALA A 224 -3.61 1.35 19.44
CA ALA A 224 -3.71 2.56 18.64
C ALA A 224 -5.02 3.33 18.86
N TRP A 225 -6.15 2.63 19.04
CA TRP A 225 -7.44 3.24 19.34
C TRP A 225 -7.47 3.91 20.72
N VAL A 226 -6.85 3.28 21.72
CA VAL A 226 -6.69 3.89 23.05
C VAL A 226 -5.85 5.17 22.94
N ALA A 227 -4.72 5.12 22.23
CA ALA A 227 -3.87 6.29 22.00
C ALA A 227 -4.60 7.41 21.22
N ALA A 228 -5.53 7.05 20.34
CA ALA A 228 -6.37 7.99 19.58
C ALA A 228 -7.62 8.48 20.34
N GLY A 229 -7.82 8.06 21.59
CA GLY A 229 -8.95 8.50 22.41
C GLY A 229 -10.30 7.93 21.99
N VAL A 230 -10.33 6.75 21.37
CA VAL A 230 -11.56 6.04 21.02
C VAL A 230 -12.25 5.56 22.30
N THR A 231 -13.54 5.88 22.45
CA THR A 231 -14.35 5.44 23.59
C THR A 231 -15.19 4.21 23.23
N PRO A 232 -15.64 3.41 24.22
CA PRO A 232 -16.58 2.31 23.99
C PRO A 232 -17.83 2.73 23.19
N ALA A 233 -18.39 3.91 23.46
CA ALA A 233 -19.55 4.43 22.74
C ALA A 233 -19.26 4.71 21.25
N MET A 234 -18.07 5.23 20.94
CA MET A 234 -17.62 5.40 19.55
C MET A 234 -17.45 4.06 18.86
N LEU A 235 -16.92 3.06 19.58
CA LEU A 235 -16.72 1.72 19.06
C LEU A 235 -18.06 1.02 18.75
N VAL A 236 -19.04 1.11 19.64
CA VAL A 236 -20.42 0.60 19.39
C VAL A 236 -21.04 1.25 18.15
N SER A 237 -20.86 2.58 17.99
CA SER A 237 -21.36 3.31 16.82
C SER A 237 -20.68 2.84 15.52
N ALA A 238 -19.36 2.61 15.57
CA ALA A 238 -18.59 2.08 14.44
C ALA A 238 -19.00 0.64 14.09
N ILE A 239 -19.31 -0.21 15.08
CA ILE A 239 -19.79 -1.58 14.87
C ILE A 239 -21.18 -1.57 14.19
N ALA A 240 -22.07 -0.69 14.63
CA ALA A 240 -23.39 -0.53 14.01
C ALA A 240 -23.28 -0.10 12.54
N GLU A 241 -22.39 0.85 12.24
CA GLU A 241 -22.11 1.30 10.87
C GLU A 241 -21.46 0.19 10.03
N ALA A 242 -20.53 -0.59 10.60
CA ALA A 242 -19.90 -1.73 9.94
C ALA A 242 -20.95 -2.77 9.50
N ARG A 243 -21.92 -3.10 10.37
CA ARG A 243 -23.01 -4.03 10.06
C ARG A 243 -23.93 -3.48 8.98
N LYS A 244 -24.27 -2.19 9.01
CA LYS A 244 -25.06 -1.53 7.94
C LYS A 244 -24.35 -1.58 6.59
N ARG A 245 -23.03 -1.32 6.55
CA ARG A 245 -22.22 -1.41 5.33
C ARG A 245 -22.20 -2.84 4.77
N ARG A 246 -22.06 -3.86 5.64
CA ARG A 246 -22.13 -5.28 5.24
C ARG A 246 -23.50 -5.68 4.69
N ALA A 247 -24.59 -5.24 5.33
CA ALA A 247 -25.95 -5.50 4.89
C ALA A 247 -26.25 -4.84 3.53
N LYS A 248 -25.86 -3.57 3.34
CA LYS A 248 -26.00 -2.88 2.06
C LYS A 248 -25.20 -3.54 0.93
N ALA A 249 -24.03 -4.08 1.25
CA ALA A 249 -23.18 -4.79 0.30
C ALA A 249 -23.58 -6.27 0.09
N GLN A 250 -24.66 -6.74 0.74
CA GLN A 250 -25.08 -8.16 0.76
C GLN A 250 -23.93 -9.14 1.05
N SER A 251 -22.97 -8.71 1.87
CA SER A 251 -21.76 -9.49 2.14
C SER A 251 -22.00 -10.50 3.27
N PRO A 252 -21.72 -11.80 3.05
CA PRO A 252 -21.88 -12.83 4.09
C PRO A 252 -20.77 -12.84 5.14
N GLN A 253 -19.68 -12.08 4.93
CA GLN A 253 -18.55 -12.08 5.86
C GLN A 253 -18.84 -11.31 7.16
N PRO A 254 -18.37 -11.82 8.32
CA PRO A 254 -18.53 -11.16 9.60
C PRO A 254 -17.72 -9.86 9.71
N VAL A 255 -18.14 -8.99 10.62
CA VAL A 255 -17.39 -7.78 10.98
C VAL A 255 -16.16 -8.22 11.78
N ASN A 256 -14.96 -7.87 11.29
CA ASN A 256 -13.70 -8.15 11.95
C ASN A 256 -12.99 -6.84 12.36
N VAL A 257 -12.01 -6.95 13.25
CA VAL A 257 -11.26 -5.81 13.83
C VAL A 257 -10.58 -4.96 12.76
N GLY A 258 -10.06 -5.55 11.68
CA GLY A 258 -9.42 -4.82 10.59
C GLY A 258 -10.40 -3.98 9.76
N PHE A 259 -11.62 -4.47 9.54
CA PHE A 259 -12.66 -3.68 8.89
C PHE A 259 -13.18 -2.56 9.80
N LEU A 260 -13.25 -2.84 11.11
CA LEU A 260 -13.67 -1.87 12.10
C LEU A 260 -12.63 -0.73 12.25
N ASP A 261 -11.34 -1.03 12.14
CA ASP A 261 -10.24 -0.07 12.16
C ASP A 261 -10.39 1.02 11.09
N ALA A 262 -10.75 0.63 9.87
CA ALA A 262 -11.02 1.58 8.79
C ALA A 262 -12.19 2.53 9.12
N ILE A 263 -13.26 1.99 9.73
CA ILE A 263 -14.46 2.77 10.08
C ILE A 263 -14.18 3.69 11.29
N VAL A 264 -13.43 3.21 12.28
CA VAL A 264 -12.98 4.02 13.42
C VAL A 264 -12.08 5.15 12.94
N GLY A 265 -11.20 4.89 11.96
CA GLY A 265 -10.40 5.91 11.29
C GLY A 265 -11.26 7.00 10.62
N ASP A 266 -12.32 6.62 9.89
CA ASP A 266 -13.27 7.57 9.30
C ASP A 266 -13.95 8.45 10.37
N VAL A 267 -14.36 7.84 11.50
CA VAL A 267 -15.02 8.54 12.61
C VAL A 267 -14.07 9.51 13.31
N LEU A 268 -12.81 9.12 13.52
CA LEU A 268 -11.79 9.99 14.10
C LEU A 268 -11.45 11.16 13.18
N ALA A 269 -11.36 10.91 11.87
CA ALA A 269 -11.14 11.95 10.86
C ALA A 269 -12.32 12.95 10.80
N ALA A 270 -13.55 12.45 10.89
CA ALA A 270 -14.76 13.29 10.95
C ALA A 270 -14.86 14.10 12.25
N ARG A 271 -14.23 13.64 13.35
CA ARG A 271 -14.18 14.37 14.64
C ARG A 271 -13.05 15.39 14.70
N ALA A 272 -11.96 15.17 13.96
CA ALA A 272 -10.86 16.12 13.81
C ALA A 272 -11.24 17.34 12.95
N THR A 273 -12.43 17.31 12.31
CA THR A 273 -13.02 18.46 11.61
C THR A 273 -14.04 19.14 12.54
N PRO A 274 -13.87 20.44 12.89
CA PRO A 274 -14.87 21.14 13.69
C PRO A 274 -16.20 21.19 12.93
N SER A 275 -17.27 20.75 13.59
CA SER A 275 -18.64 20.88 13.10
C SER A 275 -18.97 22.36 12.92
N ALA A 276 -18.99 22.81 11.66
CA ALA A 276 -19.57 24.08 11.27
C ALA A 276 -20.96 23.80 10.70
N ALA A 277 -21.95 23.78 11.59
CA ALA A 277 -23.27 24.25 11.22
C ALA A 277 -23.11 25.72 10.79
N THR A 278 -23.79 26.09 9.70
CA THR A 278 -23.85 27.43 9.07
C THR A 278 -22.88 27.64 7.90
N GLY A 279 -23.44 27.70 6.69
CA GLY A 279 -22.77 28.25 5.49
C GLY A 279 -22.30 27.20 4.49
N MET A 280 -23.23 26.62 3.73
CA MET A 280 -22.91 25.71 2.64
C MET A 280 -22.36 26.51 1.44
N THR A 281 -21.05 26.72 1.41
CA THR A 281 -20.31 27.18 0.23
C THR A 281 -19.44 26.05 -0.30
N THR A 282 -19.67 25.67 -1.56
CA THR A 282 -18.65 25.20 -2.52
C THR A 282 -17.60 24.20 -2.01
N ALA A 283 -17.97 23.28 -1.12
CA ALA A 283 -17.13 22.15 -0.76
C ALA A 283 -17.39 21.02 -1.76
N ASP A 284 -16.49 20.90 -2.74
CA ASP A 284 -16.33 19.82 -3.72
C ASP A 284 -17.62 19.02 -4.05
N TRP A 285 -18.60 19.69 -4.69
CA TRP A 285 -19.91 19.11 -5.07
C TRP A 285 -19.79 17.75 -5.80
N TRP A 286 -18.66 17.49 -6.47
CA TRP A 286 -18.39 16.26 -7.20
C TRP A 286 -18.00 15.06 -6.31
N ARG A 287 -17.78 15.24 -5.00
CA ARG A 287 -17.39 14.17 -4.07
C ARG A 287 -18.58 13.38 -3.52
N SER A 288 -19.78 13.95 -3.55
CA SER A 288 -21.00 13.32 -3.05
C SER A 288 -22.03 13.15 -4.17
N TRP A 289 -22.85 12.11 -4.08
CA TRP A 289 -23.92 11.89 -5.06
C TRP A 289 -24.96 13.01 -5.03
N SER A 290 -25.35 13.47 -3.84
CA SER A 290 -26.27 14.60 -3.68
C SER A 290 -25.72 15.89 -4.27
N GLY A 291 -24.41 16.14 -4.20
CA GLY A 291 -23.77 17.29 -4.83
C GLY A 291 -23.74 17.19 -6.36
N ILE A 292 -23.55 16.00 -6.92
CA ILE A 292 -23.61 15.75 -8.37
C ILE A 292 -25.03 15.96 -8.89
N VAL A 293 -26.06 15.47 -8.18
CA VAL A 293 -27.47 15.69 -8.56
C VAL A 293 -27.81 17.17 -8.48
N ALA A 294 -27.43 17.87 -7.40
CA ALA A 294 -27.66 19.30 -7.26
C ALA A 294 -26.97 20.11 -8.38
N LYS A 295 -25.74 19.74 -8.75
CA LYS A 295 -25.02 20.38 -9.85
C LYS A 295 -25.60 20.03 -11.22
N GLY A 296 -26.13 18.82 -11.40
CA GLY A 296 -26.86 18.42 -12.60
C GLY A 296 -28.10 19.30 -12.79
N THR A 297 -28.90 19.49 -11.75
CA THR A 297 -30.06 20.39 -11.78
C THR A 297 -29.67 21.83 -12.09
N GLU A 298 -28.55 22.33 -11.54
CA GLU A 298 -28.02 23.67 -11.85
C GLU A 298 -27.64 23.82 -13.34
N LEU A 299 -27.21 22.73 -13.99
CA LEU A 299 -26.76 22.69 -15.39
C LEU A 299 -27.83 22.18 -16.36
N ASP A 300 -29.08 22.02 -15.92
CA ASP A 300 -30.20 21.45 -16.68
C ASP A 300 -29.94 20.03 -17.23
N VAL A 301 -29.20 19.23 -16.44
CA VAL A 301 -28.91 17.82 -16.70
C VAL A 301 -29.53 16.98 -15.60
N THR A 302 -30.62 16.29 -15.90
CA THR A 302 -31.32 15.35 -15.00
C THR A 302 -31.07 13.90 -15.39
N GLN A 303 -31.07 12.98 -14.41
CA GLN A 303 -30.91 11.54 -14.65
C GLN A 303 -32.18 10.99 -15.29
N ARG A 304 -32.01 10.18 -16.34
CA ARG A 304 -33.14 9.49 -17.01
C ARG A 304 -33.51 8.21 -16.26
N ASP A 305 -34.75 7.75 -16.40
CA ASP A 305 -35.29 6.61 -15.65
C ASP A 305 -34.48 5.30 -15.80
N ASP A 306 -33.86 5.08 -16.97
CA ASP A 306 -33.02 3.92 -17.27
C ASP A 306 -31.51 4.23 -17.35
N GLU A 307 -31.06 5.40 -16.86
CA GLU A 307 -29.66 5.84 -16.97
C GLU A 307 -28.83 5.38 -15.75
N PRO A 308 -27.75 4.60 -15.96
CA PRO A 308 -26.83 4.24 -14.90
C PRO A 308 -26.19 5.47 -14.23
N ASP A 309 -25.96 5.40 -12.91
CA ASP A 309 -25.41 6.50 -12.12
C ASP A 309 -24.09 7.07 -12.66
N MET A 310 -23.27 6.23 -13.30
CA MET A 310 -21.99 6.64 -13.89
C MET A 310 -22.17 7.46 -15.17
N ASP A 311 -23.16 7.13 -15.99
CA ASP A 311 -23.44 7.84 -17.23
C ASP A 311 -24.02 9.22 -16.93
N PHE A 312 -24.94 9.30 -15.96
CA PHE A 312 -25.47 10.57 -15.47
C PHE A 312 -24.34 11.47 -14.95
N ARG A 313 -23.46 10.93 -14.09
CA ARG A 313 -22.30 11.65 -13.56
C ARG A 313 -21.40 12.21 -14.65
N LEU A 314 -21.10 11.41 -15.69
CA LEU A 314 -20.27 11.84 -16.82
C LEU A 314 -20.90 13.00 -17.60
N ARG A 315 -22.23 13.00 -17.77
CA ARG A 315 -22.93 14.12 -18.42
C ARG A 315 -22.85 15.39 -17.58
N VAL A 316 -23.05 15.30 -16.27
CA VAL A 316 -22.89 16.45 -15.36
C VAL A 316 -21.45 16.97 -15.40
N TYR A 317 -20.44 16.10 -15.42
CA TYR A 317 -19.03 16.49 -15.51
C TYR A 317 -18.68 17.17 -16.84
N ARG A 318 -19.21 16.67 -17.96
CA ARG A 318 -19.03 17.32 -19.29
C ARG A 318 -19.73 18.68 -19.34
N ALA A 319 -20.94 18.78 -18.80
CA ALA A 319 -21.69 20.04 -18.74
C ALA A 319 -21.00 21.06 -17.82
N ALA A 320 -20.35 20.60 -16.74
CA ALA A 320 -19.58 21.45 -15.83
C ALA A 320 -18.22 21.90 -16.41
N GLY A 321 -17.76 21.28 -17.51
CA GLY A 321 -16.51 21.60 -18.19
C GLY A 321 -15.28 20.88 -17.64
N ASN A 322 -14.11 21.53 -17.70
CA ASN A 322 -12.87 20.99 -17.17
C ASN A 322 -12.68 21.35 -15.70
N GLY A 323 -12.46 20.35 -14.85
CA GLY A 323 -12.24 20.55 -13.42
C GLY A 323 -11.75 19.31 -12.69
N PRO A 324 -11.52 19.41 -11.37
CA PRO A 324 -10.90 18.37 -10.54
C PRO A 324 -11.72 17.09 -10.39
N TRP A 325 -12.95 17.05 -10.92
CA TRP A 325 -13.82 15.87 -10.92
C TRP A 325 -13.37 14.78 -11.90
N TRP A 326 -12.55 15.10 -12.90
CA TRP A 326 -11.95 14.11 -13.80
C TRP A 326 -10.92 13.23 -13.07
N ASP A 327 -10.10 13.82 -12.20
CA ASP A 327 -9.11 13.07 -11.41
C ASP A 327 -9.74 12.08 -10.43
N GLU A 328 -10.92 12.43 -9.88
CA GLU A 328 -11.69 11.58 -8.97
C GLU A 328 -12.40 10.44 -9.73
N LEU A 329 -12.88 10.70 -10.96
CA LEU A 329 -13.39 9.64 -11.83
C LEU A 329 -12.29 8.62 -12.16
N ASP A 330 -11.10 9.09 -12.54
CA ASP A 330 -9.94 8.24 -12.84
C ASP A 330 -9.42 7.49 -11.61
N ARG A 331 -9.47 8.12 -10.42
CA ARG A 331 -9.17 7.44 -9.15
C ARG A 331 -10.18 6.32 -8.88
N ARG A 332 -11.48 6.57 -9.08
CA ARG A 332 -12.52 5.55 -8.87
C ARG A 332 -12.42 4.42 -9.87
N PHE A 333 -12.18 4.70 -11.15
CA PHE A 333 -11.92 3.67 -12.16
C PHE A 333 -10.72 2.79 -11.80
N ARG A 334 -9.62 3.40 -11.33
CA ARG A 334 -8.43 2.67 -10.85
C ARG A 334 -8.68 1.83 -9.60
N ASN A 335 -9.71 2.16 -8.81
CA ASN A 335 -10.05 1.46 -7.58
C ASN A 335 -11.15 0.38 -7.78
N THR A 336 -12.02 0.54 -8.78
CA THR A 336 -13.05 -0.47 -9.15
C THR A 336 -12.54 -1.49 -10.16
N ALA A 337 -11.63 -1.09 -11.05
CA ALA A 337 -10.82 -2.06 -11.77
C ALA A 337 -9.77 -2.59 -10.79
N GLY A 338 -9.97 -3.80 -10.27
CA GLY A 338 -8.87 -4.59 -9.70
C GLY A 338 -7.71 -4.70 -10.71
N PRO A 339 -6.54 -5.26 -10.34
CA PRO A 339 -5.38 -5.30 -11.21
C PRO A 339 -5.76 -5.93 -12.56
N VAL A 340 -5.91 -5.10 -13.59
CA VAL A 340 -6.11 -5.57 -14.95
C VAL A 340 -4.79 -6.19 -15.35
N LYS A 341 -4.79 -7.50 -15.62
CA LYS A 341 -3.63 -8.15 -16.23
C LYS A 341 -3.31 -7.38 -17.51
N ALA A 342 -2.04 -7.07 -17.72
CA ALA A 342 -1.53 -6.30 -18.86
C ALA A 342 -1.72 -6.99 -20.24
N GLY A 343 -2.69 -7.89 -20.41
CA GLY A 343 -2.93 -8.69 -21.61
C GLY A 343 -4.35 -8.64 -22.19
N GLU A 344 -5.34 -8.01 -21.57
CA GLU A 344 -6.74 -8.07 -22.06
C GLU A 344 -7.20 -6.88 -22.93
N ILE A 345 -6.32 -5.93 -23.28
CA ILE A 345 -6.72 -4.75 -24.10
C ILE A 345 -6.30 -4.91 -25.58
N LEU A 346 -5.69 -6.02 -25.99
CA LEU A 346 -5.28 -6.27 -27.39
C LEU A 346 -5.96 -7.45 -28.10
N GLU A 347 -7.11 -7.94 -27.60
CA GLU A 347 -7.97 -8.87 -28.34
C GLU A 347 -9.43 -8.44 -28.22
N ASN A 348 -9.83 -7.38 -28.93
CA ASN A 348 -11.19 -7.19 -29.43
C ASN A 348 -11.19 -6.11 -30.54
N GLY A 349 -10.30 -6.31 -31.51
CA GLY A 349 -10.20 -5.53 -32.74
C GLY A 349 -9.92 -6.43 -33.92
N ARG A 350 -10.90 -7.27 -34.26
CA ARG A 350 -11.08 -7.80 -35.61
C ARG A 350 -12.46 -7.39 -36.10
#